data_AF-A0A965BQB0-F1
#
_entry.id   AF-A0A965BQB0-F1
#
_cell.length_a   1.000
_cell.length_b   1.000
_cell.length_c   1.000
_cell.angle_alpha   90.00
_cell.angle_beta   90.00
_cell.angle_gamma   90.00
#
_symmetry.space_group_name_H-M   'P 1'
#
loop_
_entity.id
_entity.type
_entity.pdbx_description
1 polymer ?
#
loop_
_entity_poly.entity_id
_entity_poly.type
_entity_poly.pdbx_seq_one_letter_code
_entity_poly.pdbx_strand_id
1 'polypeptide(L)'
;MTSQRLLWTLLIGSIFGAPASAQNLSGLEIMERVEESQRATSDSAFNRMQLSTCRFGIKDNRITCAERPRIKSLESVGKNYGEDGKDTKNVTIVQEPAAERGVGMLSFSYDDTQRDNETWLYLSALGRVKRIASGNSDDDAEPASVFGSEFTTEDTDTVENRADPERGARSEITLFQNRQLRGQRAFCRAASRNV
;
A
#
# COMPACT_ATOMS: atom_id res chain seq x y z
N MET A 1 -15.32 -8.21 -68.31
CA MET A 1 -14.58 -8.14 -67.02
C MET A 1 -15.36 -7.31 -66.02
N THR A 2 -16.46 -7.81 -65.44
CA THR A 2 -17.25 -7.07 -64.42
C THR A 2 -17.95 -7.96 -63.38
N SER A 3 -17.84 -9.30 -63.47
CA SER A 3 -18.56 -10.24 -62.59
C SER A 3 -17.68 -10.84 -61.50
N GLN A 4 -16.83 -10.03 -60.86
CA GLN A 4 -15.93 -10.51 -59.80
C GLN A 4 -15.84 -9.57 -58.59
N ARG A 5 -16.75 -8.59 -58.50
CA ARG A 5 -16.79 -7.61 -57.40
C ARG A 5 -17.99 -7.77 -56.47
N LEU A 6 -18.98 -8.61 -56.81
CA LEU A 6 -20.20 -8.82 -56.01
C LEU A 6 -20.15 -10.04 -55.08
N LEU A 7 -19.12 -10.90 -55.20
CA LEU A 7 -18.93 -12.07 -54.34
C LEU A 7 -18.07 -11.79 -53.09
N TRP A 8 -17.36 -10.67 -53.05
CA TRP A 8 -16.46 -10.33 -51.93
C TRP A 8 -17.13 -9.52 -50.80
N THR A 9 -18.34 -9.00 -51.03
CA THR A 9 -19.06 -8.20 -50.02
C THR A 9 -19.89 -9.04 -49.05
N LEU A 10 -20.06 -10.34 -49.28
CA LEU A 10 -20.82 -11.25 -48.43
C LEU A 10 -19.98 -12.01 -47.39
N LEU A 11 -18.64 -11.90 -47.44
CA LEU A 11 -17.73 -12.60 -46.51
C LEU A 11 -17.24 -11.73 -45.34
N ILE A 12 -17.73 -10.50 -45.20
CA ILE A 12 -17.31 -9.53 -44.15
C ILE A 12 -18.33 -9.47 -42.99
N GLY A 13 -19.43 -10.24 -43.05
CA GLY A 13 -20.58 -10.11 -42.15
C GLY A 13 -20.63 -11.01 -40.90
N SER A 14 -19.57 -11.72 -40.52
CA SER A 14 -19.65 -12.65 -39.36
C SER A 14 -18.33 -12.87 -38.63
N ILE A 15 -17.64 -11.78 -38.26
CA ILE A 15 -16.73 -11.84 -37.10
C ILE A 15 -17.54 -11.38 -35.88
N PHE A 16 -18.32 -12.35 -35.41
CA PHE A 16 -18.63 -12.63 -34.01
C PHE A 16 -18.24 -11.52 -33.03
N GLY A 17 -19.25 -10.78 -32.56
CA GLY A 17 -19.17 -10.11 -31.27
C GLY A 17 -19.04 -11.17 -30.19
N ALA A 18 -17.82 -11.43 -29.74
CA ALA A 18 -17.61 -12.22 -28.53
C ALA A 18 -18.26 -11.46 -27.37
N PRO A 19 -19.20 -12.06 -26.62
CA PRO A 19 -19.58 -11.50 -25.34
C PRO A 19 -18.32 -11.52 -24.46
N ALA A 20 -17.84 -10.35 -24.05
CA ALA A 20 -16.85 -10.25 -23.01
C ALA A 20 -17.47 -10.89 -21.75
N SER A 21 -17.07 -12.12 -21.43
CA SER A 21 -17.47 -12.77 -20.20
C SER A 21 -16.94 -11.92 -19.05
N ALA A 22 -17.84 -11.35 -18.26
CA ALA A 22 -17.50 -10.80 -16.96
C ALA A 22 -16.94 -11.97 -16.13
N GLN A 23 -15.63 -11.95 -15.86
CA GLN A 23 -15.02 -12.99 -15.04
C GLN A 23 -15.50 -12.78 -13.60
N ASN A 24 -16.28 -13.74 -13.08
CA ASN A 24 -16.64 -13.81 -11.66
C ASN A 24 -15.42 -14.33 -10.88
N LEU A 25 -14.34 -13.54 -10.84
CA LEU A 25 -13.18 -13.85 -10.02
C LEU A 25 -13.52 -13.54 -8.56
N SER A 26 -13.07 -14.40 -7.65
CA SER A 26 -13.16 -14.12 -6.21
C SER A 26 -12.18 -13.01 -5.82
N GLY A 27 -12.45 -12.30 -4.72
CA GLY A 27 -11.53 -11.28 -4.21
C GLY A 27 -10.13 -11.84 -3.90
N LEU A 28 -10.06 -13.09 -3.41
CA LEU A 28 -8.80 -13.79 -3.16
C LEU A 28 -8.01 -14.00 -4.45
N GLU A 29 -8.65 -14.53 -5.49
CA GLU A 29 -8.01 -14.80 -6.78
C GLU A 29 -7.51 -13.51 -7.46
N ILE A 30 -8.23 -12.41 -7.29
CA ILE A 30 -7.76 -11.09 -7.76
C ILE A 30 -6.49 -10.68 -7.02
N MET A 31 -6.46 -10.81 -5.69
CA MET A 31 -5.32 -10.40 -4.88
C MET A 31 -4.10 -11.29 -5.12
N GLU A 32 -4.28 -12.61 -5.25
CA GLU A 32 -3.22 -13.55 -5.62
C GLU A 32 -2.61 -13.17 -6.98
N ARG A 33 -3.44 -12.83 -7.97
CA ARG A 33 -2.97 -12.39 -9.29
C ARG A 33 -2.23 -11.05 -9.24
N VAL A 34 -2.62 -10.13 -8.37
CA VAL A 34 -1.92 -8.87 -8.16
C VAL A 34 -0.52 -9.15 -7.59
N GLU A 35 -0.41 -10.01 -6.58
CA GLU A 35 0.88 -10.40 -6.02
C GLU A 35 1.78 -11.10 -7.04
N GLU A 36 1.24 -12.08 -7.77
CA GLU A 36 1.99 -12.81 -8.80
C GLU A 36 2.49 -11.85 -9.89
N SER A 37 1.65 -10.92 -10.35
CA SER A 37 2.03 -9.90 -11.33
C SER A 37 3.16 -8.99 -10.81
N GLN A 38 3.10 -8.58 -9.54
CA GLN A 38 4.15 -7.78 -8.92
C GLN A 38 5.48 -8.54 -8.86
N ARG A 39 5.45 -9.81 -8.45
CA ARG A 39 6.65 -10.67 -8.36
C ARG A 39 7.23 -10.98 -9.75
N ALA A 40 6.39 -11.29 -10.73
CA ALA A 40 6.81 -11.60 -12.09
C ALA A 40 7.48 -10.41 -12.82
N THR A 41 7.18 -9.18 -12.40
CA THR A 41 7.73 -7.98 -13.04
C THR A 41 9.16 -7.68 -12.57
N SER A 42 9.53 -8.06 -11.34
CA SER A 42 10.82 -7.68 -10.77
C SER A 42 11.19 -8.49 -9.53
N ASP A 43 12.32 -9.21 -9.60
CA ASP A 43 12.95 -9.85 -8.43
C ASP A 43 13.58 -8.85 -7.46
N SER A 44 13.97 -7.67 -7.96
CA SER A 44 14.57 -6.61 -7.16
C SER A 44 14.14 -5.23 -7.64
N ALA A 45 13.61 -4.42 -6.73
CA ALA A 45 13.13 -3.08 -7.03
C ALA A 45 14.01 -2.02 -6.35
N PHE A 46 14.33 -0.96 -7.07
CA PHE A 46 14.88 0.27 -6.51
C PHE A 46 13.87 1.40 -6.70
N ASN A 47 13.54 2.09 -5.62
CA ASN A 47 12.59 3.19 -5.63
C ASN A 47 13.17 4.41 -4.91
N ARG A 48 12.99 5.60 -5.50
CA ARG A 48 13.25 6.88 -4.83
C ARG A 48 11.92 7.57 -4.58
N MET A 49 11.62 7.82 -3.32
CA MET A 49 10.33 8.33 -2.87
C MET A 49 10.52 9.69 -2.20
N GLN A 50 9.51 10.55 -2.30
CA GLN A 50 9.45 11.78 -1.53
C GLN A 50 8.15 11.80 -0.72
N LEU A 51 8.27 11.84 0.60
CA LEU A 51 7.15 11.93 1.50
C LEU A 51 6.97 13.37 1.95
N SER A 52 5.77 13.93 1.77
CA SER A 52 5.41 15.28 2.20
C SER A 52 4.28 15.19 3.21
N THR A 53 4.54 15.61 4.44
CA THR A 53 3.56 15.61 5.55
C THR A 53 3.35 17.03 6.06
N CYS A 54 2.12 17.40 6.41
CA CYS A 54 1.80 18.71 6.98
C CYS A 54 0.63 18.57 7.95
N ARG A 55 0.57 19.42 8.98
CA ARG A 55 -0.67 19.49 9.77
C ARG A 55 -1.79 20.12 8.96
N PHE A 56 -2.96 19.48 8.99
CA PHE A 56 -4.15 19.97 8.33
C PHE A 56 -4.84 21.08 9.15
N GLY A 57 -5.36 22.07 8.43
CA GLY A 57 -6.28 23.09 8.93
C GLY A 57 -7.48 23.21 7.99
N ILE A 58 -8.57 23.81 8.48
CA ILE A 58 -9.75 24.12 7.68
C ILE A 58 -9.71 25.61 7.36
N LYS A 59 -9.65 25.94 6.08
CA LYS A 59 -9.77 27.32 5.58
C LYS A 59 -10.77 27.33 4.43
N ASP A 60 -11.75 28.24 4.49
CA ASP A 60 -12.80 28.37 3.47
C ASP A 60 -13.55 27.05 3.19
N ASN A 61 -13.89 26.31 4.26
CA ASN A 61 -14.53 25.00 4.20
C ASN A 61 -13.75 23.92 3.41
N ARG A 62 -12.46 24.14 3.17
CA ARG A 62 -11.54 23.19 2.52
C ARG A 62 -10.42 22.78 3.48
N ILE A 63 -10.01 21.52 3.39
CA ILE A 63 -8.83 21.02 4.11
C ILE A 63 -7.58 21.55 3.39
N THR A 64 -6.72 22.24 4.13
CA THR A 64 -5.47 22.83 3.61
C THR A 64 -4.33 22.57 4.60
N CYS A 65 -3.08 22.51 4.13
CA CYS A 65 -1.92 22.51 5.03
C CYS A 65 -1.88 23.82 5.84
N ALA A 66 -1.90 23.71 7.16
CA ALA A 66 -1.83 24.84 8.09
C ALA A 66 -0.40 25.34 8.30
N GLU A 67 0.59 24.51 7.94
CA GLU A 67 2.02 24.78 8.10
C GLU A 67 2.80 24.37 6.84
N ARG A 68 4.06 24.79 6.78
CA ARG A 68 4.96 24.38 5.70
C ARG A 68 5.15 22.86 5.75
N PRO A 69 4.97 22.12 4.63
CA PRO A 69 5.14 20.68 4.63
C PRO A 69 6.57 20.26 5.00
N ARG A 70 6.67 19.18 5.76
CA ARG A 70 7.91 18.46 6.04
C ARG A 70 8.13 17.46 4.92
N ILE A 71 9.23 17.61 4.21
CA ILE A 71 9.57 16.81 3.04
C ILE A 71 10.72 15.87 3.44
N LYS A 72 10.54 14.57 3.20
CA LYS A 72 11.55 13.53 3.40
C LYS A 72 11.84 12.85 2.08
N SER A 73 13.11 12.74 1.72
CA SER A 73 13.54 11.93 0.57
C SER A 73 14.01 10.57 1.06
N LEU A 74 13.47 9.52 0.49
CA LEU A 74 13.73 8.12 0.84
C LEU A 74 14.26 7.38 -0.39
N GLU A 75 15.16 6.45 -0.17
CA GLU A 75 15.58 5.46 -1.16
C GLU A 75 15.30 4.06 -0.60
N SER A 76 14.67 3.22 -1.41
CA SER A 76 14.27 1.87 -1.03
C SER A 76 14.86 0.87 -2.01
N VAL A 77 15.39 -0.23 -1.48
CA VAL A 77 15.82 -1.40 -2.26
C VAL A 77 15.12 -2.62 -1.69
N GLY A 78 14.28 -3.23 -2.52
CA GLY A 78 13.60 -4.49 -2.22
C GLY A 78 14.18 -5.62 -3.06
N LYS A 79 14.21 -6.83 -2.49
CA LYS A 79 14.49 -8.05 -3.24
C LYS A 79 13.71 -9.23 -2.65
N ASN A 80 13.29 -10.13 -3.53
CA ASN A 80 12.63 -11.37 -3.17
C ASN A 80 13.65 -12.48 -2.82
N TYR A 81 13.32 -13.29 -1.83
CA TYR A 81 14.13 -14.36 -1.25
C TYR A 81 13.24 -15.60 -0.98
N GLY A 82 13.86 -16.68 -0.49
CA GLY A 82 13.21 -17.98 -0.27
C GLY A 82 13.31 -18.89 -1.50
N GLU A 83 12.96 -20.16 -1.35
CA GLU A 83 13.01 -21.15 -2.44
C GLU A 83 12.03 -20.80 -3.56
N ASP A 84 10.86 -20.28 -3.21
CA ASP A 84 9.81 -19.87 -4.15
C ASP A 84 9.86 -18.37 -4.50
N GLY A 85 10.86 -17.62 -4.01
CA GLY A 85 10.93 -16.17 -4.20
C GLY A 85 9.77 -15.40 -3.55
N LYS A 86 9.14 -15.98 -2.53
CA LYS A 86 7.96 -15.41 -1.88
C LYS A 86 8.26 -14.56 -0.65
N ASP A 87 9.42 -14.73 -0.04
CA ASP A 87 9.85 -13.86 1.03
C ASP A 87 10.37 -12.54 0.46
N THR A 88 10.15 -11.42 1.14
CA THR A 88 10.53 -10.10 0.63
C THR A 88 11.34 -9.35 1.66
N LYS A 89 12.56 -8.95 1.29
CA LYS A 89 13.41 -8.09 2.12
C LYS A 89 13.51 -6.71 1.50
N ASN A 90 13.17 -5.68 2.26
CA ASN A 90 13.24 -4.29 1.82
C ASN A 90 14.06 -3.44 2.79
N VAL A 91 14.95 -2.62 2.24
CA VAL A 91 15.75 -1.64 2.99
C VAL A 91 15.41 -0.24 2.49
N THR A 92 14.95 0.60 3.40
CA THR A 92 14.62 2.01 3.14
C THR A 92 15.57 2.91 3.92
N ILE A 93 16.17 3.90 3.28
CA ILE A 93 17.12 4.84 3.88
C ILE A 93 16.64 6.28 3.64
N VAL A 94 16.67 7.10 4.69
CA VAL A 94 16.41 8.54 4.61
C VAL A 94 17.63 9.24 4.02
N GLN A 95 17.43 9.91 2.89
CA GLN A 95 18.45 10.75 2.23
C GLN A 95 18.35 12.21 2.69
N GLU A 96 17.13 12.74 2.81
CA GLU A 96 16.87 14.11 3.23
C GLU A 96 15.69 14.17 4.22
N PRO A 97 15.69 15.12 5.18
CA PRO A 97 16.67 16.18 5.39
C PRO A 97 17.96 15.71 6.08
N ALA A 98 19.01 16.54 6.03
CA ALA A 98 20.33 16.19 6.59
C ALA A 98 20.30 15.78 8.08
N ALA A 99 19.36 16.32 8.86
CA ALA A 99 19.19 15.99 10.27
C ALA A 99 18.73 14.54 10.53
N GLU A 100 18.07 13.92 9.55
CA GLU A 100 17.56 12.55 9.63
C GLU A 100 18.29 11.60 8.66
N ARG A 101 19.30 12.11 7.96
CA ARG A 101 20.01 11.34 6.94
C ARG A 101 20.68 10.11 7.55
N GLY A 102 20.54 8.99 6.85
CA GLY A 102 21.09 7.71 7.26
C GLY A 102 20.26 6.96 8.31
N VAL A 103 19.12 7.50 8.77
CA VAL A 103 18.11 6.67 9.43
C VAL A 103 17.63 5.64 8.42
N GLY A 104 17.61 4.36 8.81
CA GLY A 104 17.32 3.26 7.92
C GLY A 104 16.33 2.29 8.53
N MET A 105 15.50 1.68 7.70
CA MET A 105 14.57 0.64 8.11
C MET A 105 14.79 -0.59 7.24
N LEU A 106 14.91 -1.74 7.88
CA LEU A 106 14.93 -3.04 7.23
C LEU A 106 13.64 -3.76 7.61
N SER A 107 12.86 -4.18 6.62
CA SER A 107 11.68 -5.02 6.81
C SER A 107 11.89 -6.35 6.08
N PHE A 108 11.58 -7.45 6.75
CA PHE A 108 11.59 -8.78 6.20
C PHE A 108 10.21 -9.41 6.39
N SER A 109 9.52 -9.58 5.27
CA SER A 109 8.24 -10.28 5.19
C SER A 109 8.45 -11.72 4.76
N TYR A 110 7.84 -12.66 5.48
CA TYR A 110 7.86 -14.08 5.15
C TYR A 110 6.53 -14.51 4.55
N ASP A 111 6.57 -15.48 3.62
CA ASP A 111 5.34 -16.11 3.10
C ASP A 111 4.75 -17.12 4.11
N ASP A 112 5.58 -17.65 5.00
CA ASP A 112 5.16 -18.63 6.00
C ASP A 112 4.33 -17.97 7.11
N THR A 113 3.04 -18.32 7.14
CA THR A 113 2.06 -17.88 8.16
C THR A 113 2.45 -18.19 9.61
N GLN A 114 3.38 -19.12 9.85
CA GLN A 114 3.87 -19.49 11.20
C GLN A 114 5.05 -18.64 11.65
N ARG A 115 5.59 -17.78 10.78
CA ARG A 115 6.75 -16.94 11.06
C ARG A 115 6.36 -15.47 11.07
N ASP A 116 6.66 -14.80 12.17
CA ASP A 116 6.40 -13.36 12.27
C ASP A 116 7.35 -12.56 11.38
N ASN A 117 6.80 -11.48 10.82
CA ASN A 117 7.59 -10.50 10.08
C ASN A 117 8.53 -9.75 11.02
N GLU A 118 9.65 -9.29 10.46
CA GLU A 118 10.69 -8.66 11.26
C GLU A 118 11.03 -7.29 10.70
N THR A 119 10.99 -6.29 11.57
CA THR A 119 11.38 -4.93 11.23
C THR A 119 12.51 -4.45 12.15
N TRP A 120 13.52 -3.80 11.57
CA TRP A 120 14.61 -3.17 12.30
C TRP A 120 14.75 -1.71 11.89
N LEU A 121 14.86 -0.84 12.88
CA LEU A 121 15.08 0.58 12.72
C LEU A 121 16.50 0.94 13.16
N TYR A 122 17.31 1.43 12.24
CA TYR A 122 18.61 2.02 12.51
C TYR A 122 18.49 3.54 12.72
N LEU A 123 18.96 4.00 13.88
CA LEU A 123 18.96 5.42 14.26
C LEU A 123 20.38 5.98 14.11
N SER A 124 20.63 6.72 13.02
CA SER A 124 21.94 7.27 12.70
C SER A 124 22.51 8.19 13.79
N ALA A 125 21.65 8.97 14.45
CA ALA A 125 22.06 9.87 15.54
C ALA A 125 22.61 9.12 16.78
N LEU A 126 22.18 7.88 17.01
CA LEU A 126 22.61 7.06 18.15
C LEU A 126 23.58 5.94 17.75
N GLY A 127 23.70 5.64 16.46
CA GLY A 127 24.44 4.48 15.96
C GLY A 127 23.88 3.15 16.46
N ARG A 128 22.57 3.08 16.73
CA ARG A 128 21.92 1.91 17.33
C ARG A 128 20.82 1.35 16.43
N VAL A 129 20.64 0.04 16.50
CA VAL A 129 19.54 -0.68 15.86
C VAL A 129 18.51 -1.06 16.92
N LYS A 130 17.24 -0.80 16.64
CA LYS A 130 16.09 -1.24 17.43
C LYS A 130 15.26 -2.21 16.59
N ARG A 131 14.97 -3.41 17.12
CA ARG A 131 13.98 -4.31 16.52
C ARG A 131 12.57 -3.81 16.88
N ILE A 132 11.71 -3.75 15.89
CA ILE A 132 10.27 -3.50 16.03
C ILE A 132 9.61 -4.84 15.73
N ALA A 133 8.88 -5.40 16.69
CA ALA A 133 8.17 -6.65 16.47
C ALA A 133 6.97 -6.37 15.55
N SER A 134 6.91 -7.06 14.42
CA SER A 134 5.72 -7.13 13.56
C SER A 134 5.05 -8.49 13.86
N GLY A 135 4.53 -8.66 15.07
CA GLY A 135 3.95 -9.93 15.53
C GLY A 135 2.43 -9.93 15.46
N ASN A 136 1.84 -11.10 15.19
CA ASN A 136 0.39 -11.33 15.19
C ASN A 136 -0.25 -11.39 16.60
N SER A 137 0.55 -11.26 17.66
CA SER A 137 0.04 -11.18 19.03
C SER A 137 -0.30 -9.73 19.37
N ASP A 138 -1.59 -9.48 19.64
CA ASP A 138 -2.15 -8.20 20.10
C ASP A 138 -1.39 -7.59 21.30
N ASP A 139 -0.57 -8.39 21.99
CA ASP A 139 0.17 -8.01 23.20
C ASP A 139 1.59 -7.43 22.95
N ASP A 140 2.19 -7.56 21.74
CA ASP A 140 3.60 -7.18 21.51
C ASP A 140 3.86 -6.24 20.31
N ALA A 141 2.86 -5.99 19.47
CA ALA A 141 2.98 -5.10 18.31
C ALA A 141 2.61 -3.66 18.66
N GLU A 142 3.53 -2.93 19.28
CA GLU A 142 3.35 -1.49 19.48
C GLU A 142 3.49 -0.75 18.14
N PRO A 143 2.44 -0.07 17.64
CA PRO A 143 2.50 0.65 16.38
C PRO A 143 3.54 1.78 16.49
N ALA A 144 4.69 1.57 15.83
CA ALA A 144 5.76 2.54 15.82
C ALA A 144 5.57 3.49 14.63
N SER A 145 5.64 4.79 14.88
CA SER A 145 5.68 5.79 13.81
C SER A 145 6.93 5.60 12.96
N VAL A 146 6.73 5.28 11.68
CA VAL A 146 7.81 5.06 10.72
C VAL A 146 8.43 6.41 10.38
N PHE A 147 9.73 6.55 10.68
CA PHE A 147 10.48 7.80 10.52
C PHE A 147 9.82 9.02 11.18
N GLY A 148 9.05 8.87 12.27
CA GLY A 148 8.37 10.02 12.90
C GLY A 148 7.29 10.65 11.99
N SER A 149 6.77 9.90 11.03
CA SER A 149 5.70 10.31 10.13
C SER A 149 4.33 9.90 10.67
N GLU A 150 3.27 10.26 9.94
CA GLU A 150 1.91 9.82 10.25
C GLU A 150 1.63 8.35 9.88
N PHE A 151 2.61 7.65 9.29
CA PHE A 151 2.53 6.23 8.95
C PHE A 151 3.03 5.36 10.10
N THR A 152 2.32 4.28 10.37
CA THR A 152 2.71 3.25 11.32
C THR A 152 3.44 2.10 10.61
N THR A 153 4.12 1.23 11.36
CA THR A 153 4.78 0.05 10.78
C THR A 153 3.80 -0.88 10.07
N GLU A 154 2.60 -1.03 10.61
CA GLU A 154 1.50 -1.80 9.99
C GLU A 154 1.09 -1.26 8.61
N ASP A 155 1.21 0.05 8.35
CA ASP A 155 0.89 0.64 7.04
C ASP A 155 1.94 0.29 5.97
N THR A 156 3.16 -0.03 6.41
CA THR A 156 4.29 -0.36 5.54
C THR A 156 4.51 -1.86 5.37
N ASP A 157 3.87 -2.66 6.22
CA ASP A 157 3.94 -4.11 6.15
C ASP A 157 3.06 -4.63 5.00
N THR A 158 3.52 -5.69 4.36
CA THR A 158 2.77 -6.34 3.27
C THR A 158 1.51 -6.98 3.83
N VAL A 159 0.35 -6.64 3.26
CA VAL A 159 -0.93 -7.25 3.62
C VAL A 159 -0.86 -8.74 3.29
N GLU A 160 -0.75 -9.56 4.33
CA GLU A 160 -0.79 -11.01 4.15
C GLU A 160 -2.24 -11.42 3.82
N ASN A 161 -2.45 -11.90 2.60
CA ASN A 161 -3.72 -12.48 2.17
C ASN A 161 -3.94 -13.83 2.87
N ARG A 162 -4.21 -13.80 4.17
CA ARG A 162 -4.78 -14.97 4.83
C ARG A 162 -6.13 -15.24 4.18
N ALA A 163 -6.38 -16.50 3.86
CA ALA A 163 -7.71 -17.05 3.55
C ALA A 163 -8.63 -16.99 4.79
N ASP A 164 -8.71 -15.83 5.44
CA ASP A 164 -9.58 -15.50 6.55
C ASP A 164 -10.65 -14.54 6.00
N PRO A 165 -11.84 -15.05 5.64
CA PRO A 165 -12.91 -14.26 5.04
C PRO A 165 -13.41 -13.12 5.96
N GLU A 166 -13.06 -13.11 7.26
CA GLU A 166 -13.47 -12.06 8.19
C GLU A 166 -12.51 -10.86 8.22
N ARG A 167 -11.26 -11.01 7.80
CA ARG A 167 -10.25 -9.94 7.92
C ARG A 167 -10.25 -8.97 6.74
N GLY A 168 -10.59 -9.42 5.55
CA GLY A 168 -10.83 -8.56 4.38
C GLY A 168 -11.99 -7.59 4.59
N ALA A 169 -13.03 -8.02 5.31
CA ALA A 169 -14.11 -7.14 5.71
C ALA A 169 -13.67 -6.13 6.79
N ARG A 170 -12.79 -6.52 7.73
CA ARG A 170 -12.29 -5.61 8.78
C ARG A 170 -11.38 -4.52 8.25
N SER A 171 -10.52 -4.77 7.26
CA SER A 171 -9.67 -3.71 6.67
C SER A 171 -10.50 -2.70 5.87
N GLU A 172 -11.50 -3.17 5.11
CA GLU A 172 -12.49 -2.28 4.48
C GLU A 172 -13.34 -1.52 5.51
N ILE A 173 -13.78 -2.16 6.59
CA ILE A 173 -14.55 -1.50 7.66
C ILE A 173 -13.70 -0.48 8.41
N THR A 174 -12.42 -0.72 8.68
CA THR A 174 -11.54 0.27 9.35
C THR A 174 -11.27 1.48 8.44
N LEU A 175 -11.03 1.27 7.14
CA LEU A 175 -10.89 2.35 6.16
C LEU A 175 -12.21 3.12 5.95
N PHE A 176 -13.35 2.42 5.94
CA PHE A 176 -14.68 3.04 5.85
C PHE A 176 -15.07 3.76 7.14
N GLN A 177 -14.83 3.19 8.32
CA GLN A 177 -15.12 3.82 9.62
C GLN A 177 -14.23 5.05 9.83
N ASN A 178 -12.97 5.04 9.41
CA ASN A 178 -12.15 6.26 9.41
C ASN A 178 -12.69 7.33 8.46
N ARG A 179 -13.23 6.96 7.29
CA ARG A 179 -13.96 7.89 6.41
C ARG A 179 -15.27 8.39 7.03
N GLN A 180 -16.02 7.52 7.70
CA GLN A 180 -17.34 7.79 8.25
C GLN A 180 -17.26 8.61 9.56
N LEU A 181 -16.24 8.40 10.39
CA LEU A 181 -15.92 9.23 11.56
C LEU A 181 -15.44 10.62 11.16
N ARG A 182 -14.69 10.75 10.05
CA ARG A 182 -14.37 12.07 9.45
C ARG A 182 -15.62 12.76 8.91
N GLY A 183 -16.57 12.02 8.33
CA GLY A 183 -17.86 12.52 7.87
C GLY A 183 -18.81 12.95 9.00
N GLN A 184 -18.90 12.17 10.08
CA GLN A 184 -19.79 12.48 11.22
C GLN A 184 -19.25 13.63 12.09
N ARG A 185 -17.92 13.77 12.23
CA ARG A 185 -17.34 14.95 12.88
C ARG A 185 -17.60 16.24 12.09
N ALA A 186 -17.72 16.17 10.76
CA ALA A 186 -18.14 17.30 9.95
C ALA A 186 -19.64 17.61 10.11
N PHE A 187 -20.49 16.59 10.26
CA PHE A 187 -21.94 16.75 10.43
C PHE A 187 -22.35 17.28 11.81
N CYS A 188 -21.77 16.78 12.91
CA CYS A 188 -22.04 17.29 14.26
C CYS A 188 -21.59 18.74 14.45
N ARG A 189 -20.55 19.19 13.73
CA ARG A 189 -20.10 20.59 13.79
C ARG A 189 -21.00 21.55 13.02
N ALA A 190 -21.74 21.05 12.02
CA ALA A 190 -22.75 21.82 11.30
C ALA A 190 -24.05 21.97 12.12
N ALA A 191 -24.43 20.95 12.90
CA ALA A 191 -25.62 21.00 13.75
C ALA A 191 -25.48 21.93 14.98
N SER A 192 -24.26 22.10 15.51
CA SER A 192 -24.00 22.98 16.67
C SER A 192 -23.93 24.49 16.34
N ARG A 193 -24.02 24.89 15.07
CA ARG A 193 -23.96 26.31 14.64
C ARG A 193 -25.32 26.93 14.32
N ASN A 194 -26.41 26.17 14.44
CA ASN A 194 -27.78 26.63 14.21
C ASN A 194 -28.68 26.50 15.47
N VAL A 195 -28.07 26.54 16.66
CA VAL A 195 -28.76 26.87 17.93
C VAL A 195 -28.09 28.10 18.51
#